data_AF-M0I341-F1
#
_entry.id   AF-M0I341-F1
#
_cell.length_a   1.000
_cell.length_b   1.000
_cell.length_c   1.000
_cell.angle_alpha   90.00
_cell.angle_beta   90.00
_cell.angle_gamma   90.00
#
_symmetry.space_group_name_H-M   'P 1'
#
loop_
_entity.id
_entity.type
_entity.pdbx_description
1 polymer ?
#
loop_
_entity_poly.entity_id
_entity_poly.type
_entity_poly.pdbx_seq_one_letter_code
_entity_poly.pdbx_strand_id
1 'polypeptide(L)'
;MELKHIDMQIITHLYAQPGNRNTRQNVAYSLYNDVNDDTINLDNPTTEERDKIPSFSNRLWNRMNDILLEQGLIQKIGPAPKSGLYELTHRGVDVAEIISQRNIDTNHGRLHARADISEAYSSE
;
A
#
# COMPACT_ATOMS: atom_id res chain seq x y z
N MET A 1 10.23 13.52 10.08
CA MET A 1 9.69 12.20 10.46
C MET A 1 9.69 11.33 9.21
N GLU A 2 10.13 10.08 9.31
CA GLU A 2 10.32 9.18 8.17
C GLU A 2 9.13 8.22 8.04
N LEU A 3 8.57 8.10 6.83
CA LEU A 3 7.52 7.12 6.52
C LEU A 3 8.16 5.73 6.44
N LYS A 4 7.57 4.76 7.14
CA LYS A 4 7.99 3.37 7.07
C LYS A 4 7.45 2.71 5.80
N HIS A 5 8.04 1.58 5.43
CA HIS A 5 7.60 0.80 4.27
C HIS A 5 6.08 0.55 4.25
N ILE A 6 5.52 0.12 5.38
CA ILE A 6 4.07 -0.12 5.51
C ILE A 6 3.22 1.13 5.29
N ASP A 7 3.72 2.32 5.66
CA ASP A 7 3.00 3.58 5.44
C ASP A 7 2.91 3.90 3.95
N MET A 8 4.03 3.72 3.25
CA MET A 8 4.10 3.89 1.80
C MET A 8 3.16 2.91 1.10
N GLN A 9 3.14 1.63 1.52
CA GLN A 9 2.22 0.64 0.96
C GLN A 9 0.74 1.01 1.18
N ILE A 10 0.36 1.50 2.36
CA ILE A 10 -1.02 1.98 2.62
C ILE A 10 -1.37 3.14 1.68
N ILE A 11 -0.49 4.14 1.57
CA ILE A 11 -0.70 5.33 0.75
C ILE A 11 -0.82 4.94 -0.72
N THR A 12 0.08 4.09 -1.24
CA THR A 12 0.04 3.57 -2.60
C THR A 12 -1.23 2.78 -2.86
N HIS A 13 -1.64 1.91 -1.93
CA HIS A 13 -2.88 1.15 -2.06
C HIS A 13 -4.09 2.08 -2.18
N LEU A 14 -4.23 3.05 -1.27
CA LEU A 14 -5.34 4.01 -1.30
C LEU A 14 -5.35 4.84 -2.59
N TYR A 15 -4.18 5.29 -3.05
CA TYR A 15 -4.02 6.08 -4.28
C TYR A 15 -4.46 5.30 -5.54
N ALA A 16 -4.28 3.97 -5.54
CA ALA A 16 -4.73 3.13 -6.64
C ALA A 16 -6.25 2.89 -6.66
N GLN A 17 -6.98 3.25 -5.60
CA GLN A 17 -8.42 3.02 -5.52
C GLN A 17 -9.24 4.19 -6.08
N PRO A 18 -10.43 3.93 -6.63
CA PRO A 18 -11.34 4.98 -7.06
C PRO A 18 -11.64 6.00 -5.93
N GLY A 19 -11.35 7.27 -6.20
CA GLY A 19 -11.53 8.35 -5.24
C GLY A 19 -10.54 8.31 -4.06
N ASN A 20 -9.38 7.67 -4.24
CA ASN A 20 -8.29 7.64 -3.26
C ASN A 20 -8.70 7.10 -1.88
N ARG A 21 -9.67 6.18 -1.85
CA ARG A 21 -10.32 5.73 -0.62
C ARG A 21 -10.59 4.23 -0.60
N ASN A 22 -10.51 3.65 0.60
CA ASN A 22 -10.90 2.26 0.83
C ASN A 22 -11.20 2.00 2.31
N THR A 23 -11.84 0.87 2.60
CA THR A 23 -12.05 0.45 3.98
C THR A 23 -10.76 -0.10 4.57
N ARG A 24 -10.52 0.15 5.85
CA ARG A 24 -9.41 -0.42 6.63
C ARG A 24 -9.29 -1.92 6.43
N GLN A 25 -10.42 -2.62 6.38
CA GLN A 25 -10.44 -4.07 6.23
C GLN A 25 -9.86 -4.48 4.86
N ASN A 26 -10.27 -3.83 3.79
CA ASN A 26 -9.75 -4.08 2.44
C ASN A 26 -8.27 -3.71 2.30
N VAL A 27 -7.83 -2.61 2.95
CA VAL A 27 -6.40 -2.27 2.99
C VAL A 27 -5.61 -3.36 3.72
N ALA A 28 -6.09 -3.83 4.88
CA ALA A 28 -5.44 -4.88 5.64
C ALA A 28 -5.35 -6.20 4.87
N TYR A 29 -6.40 -6.56 4.13
CA TYR A 29 -6.36 -7.75 3.30
C TYR A 29 -5.34 -7.64 2.17
N SER A 30 -5.33 -6.52 1.44
CA SER A 30 -4.43 -6.33 0.29
C SER A 30 -2.97 -6.37 0.72
N LEU A 31 -2.63 -5.69 1.83
CA LEU A 31 -1.27 -5.65 2.36
C LEU A 31 -0.83 -6.97 3.00
N TYR A 32 -1.76 -7.77 3.52
CA TYR A 32 -1.41 -9.09 4.05
C TYR A 32 -0.91 -10.01 2.94
N ASN A 33 -1.56 -9.98 1.77
CA ASN A 33 -1.18 -10.79 0.61
C ASN A 33 0.20 -10.39 0.08
N ASP A 34 0.48 -9.09 0.00
CA ASP A 34 1.78 -8.58 -0.46
C ASP A 34 2.95 -8.95 0.48
N VAL A 35 2.69 -9.10 1.78
CA VAL A 35 3.73 -9.38 2.79
C VAL A 35 4.01 -10.88 2.96
N ASN A 36 3.01 -11.74 2.73
CA ASN A 36 3.15 -13.18 3.00
C ASN A 36 3.32 -14.04 1.72
N ASP A 37 3.27 -13.45 0.51
CA ASP A 37 3.22 -14.19 -0.77
C ASP A 37 2.08 -15.22 -0.83
N ASP A 38 1.10 -15.06 0.08
CA ASP A 38 -0.09 -15.87 0.19
C ASP A 38 -1.19 -15.20 -0.63
N THR A 39 -1.67 -15.85 -1.68
CA THR A 39 -2.84 -15.39 -2.44
C THR A 39 -4.12 -15.69 -1.66
N ILE A 40 -4.46 -14.87 -0.65
CA ILE A 40 -5.78 -14.96 -0.03
C ILE A 40 -6.82 -14.50 -1.05
N ASN A 41 -7.84 -15.32 -1.28
CA ASN A 41 -9.00 -14.93 -2.06
C ASN A 41 -9.77 -13.81 -1.33
N LEU A 42 -9.64 -12.58 -1.84
CA LEU A 42 -10.22 -11.37 -1.26
C LEU A 42 -11.76 -11.37 -1.31
N ASP A 43 -12.34 -12.05 -2.29
CA ASP A 43 -13.79 -12.10 -2.48
C ASP A 43 -14.46 -13.13 -1.55
N ASN A 44 -13.74 -14.21 -1.20
CA ASN A 44 -14.24 -15.25 -0.31
C ASN A 44 -13.11 -15.94 0.49
N PRO A 45 -12.58 -15.30 1.55
CA PRO A 45 -11.52 -15.88 2.35
C PRO A 45 -12.04 -17.01 3.24
N THR A 46 -11.25 -18.08 3.36
CA THR A 46 -11.50 -19.21 4.28
C THR A 46 -11.42 -18.78 5.74
N THR A 47 -11.99 -19.57 6.66
CA THR A 47 -11.97 -19.28 8.11
C THR A 47 -10.54 -19.19 8.66
N GLU A 48 -9.63 -20.03 8.18
CA GLU A 48 -8.24 -20.07 8.64
C GLU A 48 -7.43 -18.86 8.17
N GLU A 49 -7.71 -18.36 6.96
CA GLU A 49 -7.19 -17.09 6.47
C GLU A 49 -7.75 -15.92 7.31
N ARG A 50 -9.07 -15.92 7.57
CA ARG A 50 -9.74 -14.91 8.41
C ARG A 50 -9.19 -14.82 9.83
N ASP A 51 -8.63 -15.89 10.38
CA ASP A 51 -8.07 -15.93 11.73
C ASP A 51 -6.63 -15.40 11.83
N LYS A 52 -5.87 -15.36 10.72
CA LYS A 52 -4.50 -14.78 10.69
C LYS A 52 -4.51 -13.25 10.53
N ILE A 53 -5.51 -12.74 9.81
CA ILE A 53 -5.71 -11.33 9.45
C ILE A 53 -6.03 -10.36 10.63
N PRO A 54 -6.68 -10.74 11.75
CA PRO A 54 -7.09 -9.80 12.79
C PRO A 54 -5.89 -9.19 13.53
N SER A 55 -4.82 -9.97 13.74
CA SER A 55 -3.60 -9.50 14.39
C SER A 55 -2.83 -8.49 13.52
N PHE A 56 -2.77 -8.74 12.20
CA PHE A 56 -2.17 -7.83 11.22
C PHE A 56 -3.01 -6.56 11.07
N SER A 57 -4.33 -6.70 10.94
CA SER A 57 -5.29 -5.60 10.86
C SER A 57 -5.24 -4.67 12.07
N ASN A 58 -4.98 -5.18 13.28
CA ASN A 58 -4.84 -4.36 14.47
C ASN A 58 -3.53 -3.56 14.50
N ARG A 59 -2.40 -4.14 14.05
CA ARG A 59 -1.15 -3.37 13.92
C ARG A 59 -1.26 -2.29 12.85
N LEU A 60 -1.90 -2.63 11.72
CA LEU A 60 -2.16 -1.69 10.63
C LEU A 60 -3.03 -0.52 11.11
N TRP A 61 -4.04 -0.80 11.94
CA TRP A 61 -4.92 0.20 12.51
C TRP A 61 -4.23 1.23 13.37
N ASN A 62 -3.41 0.77 14.31
CA ASN A 62 -2.64 1.68 15.17
C ASN A 62 -1.74 2.54 14.28
N ARG A 63 -1.13 1.97 13.24
CA ARG A 63 -0.34 2.76 12.29
C ARG A 63 -1.17 3.79 11.52
N MET A 64 -2.33 3.43 11.00
CA MET A 64 -3.21 4.35 10.27
C MET A 64 -3.69 5.50 11.15
N ASN A 65 -4.07 5.23 12.40
CA ASN A 65 -4.55 6.26 13.32
C ASN A 65 -3.43 7.13 13.89
N ASP A 66 -2.38 6.51 14.43
CA ASP A 66 -1.36 7.23 15.21
C ASP A 66 -0.37 7.99 14.32
N ILE A 67 -0.33 7.69 13.01
CA ILE A 67 0.69 8.24 12.11
C ILE A 67 0.03 8.90 10.91
N LEU A 68 -0.73 8.15 10.11
CA LEU A 68 -1.24 8.69 8.84
C LEU A 68 -2.37 9.70 9.07
N LEU A 69 -3.26 9.45 10.04
CA LEU A 69 -4.30 10.38 10.45
C LEU A 69 -3.72 11.59 11.19
N GLU A 70 -2.85 11.38 12.17
CA GLU A 70 -2.23 12.47 12.93
C GLU A 70 -1.41 13.41 12.04
N GLN A 71 -0.76 12.88 10.99
CA GLN A 71 -0.04 13.68 10.02
C GLN A 71 -0.95 14.32 8.96
N GLY A 72 -2.26 14.04 8.97
CA GLY A 72 -3.19 14.53 7.98
C GLY A 72 -2.88 14.03 6.57
N LEU A 73 -2.36 12.81 6.43
CA LEU A 73 -2.13 12.14 5.15
C LEU A 73 -3.38 11.37 4.70
N ILE A 74 -4.15 10.85 5.66
CA ILE A 74 -5.47 10.25 5.42
C ILE A 74 -6.52 10.89 6.32
N GLN A 75 -7.78 10.75 5.95
CA GLN A 75 -8.93 11.15 6.74
C GLN A 75 -9.99 10.04 6.75
N LYS A 76 -10.77 9.97 7.83
CA LYS A 76 -11.89 9.03 7.94
C LYS A 76 -13.13 9.63 7.30
N ILE A 77 -13.81 8.86 6.46
CA ILE A 77 -14.99 9.28 5.71
C ILE A 77 -16.24 8.54 6.19
N GLY A 78 -17.34 9.29 6.28
CA GLY A 78 -18.68 8.77 6.51
C GLY A 78 -19.16 8.87 7.97
N PRO A 79 -20.50 8.88 8.17
CA PRO A 79 -21.11 9.15 9.47
C PRO A 79 -21.05 7.95 10.43
N ALA A 80 -20.80 6.74 9.91
CA ALA A 80 -20.82 5.54 10.73
C ALA A 80 -19.45 5.35 11.43
N PRO A 81 -19.41 5.27 12.78
CA PRO A 81 -18.17 5.01 13.52
C PRO A 81 -17.46 3.74 13.07
N LYS A 82 -18.21 2.78 12.50
CA LYS A 82 -17.75 1.49 12.00
C LYS A 82 -17.51 1.43 10.48
N SER A 83 -17.71 2.52 9.72
CA SER A 83 -17.49 2.48 8.26
C SER A 83 -16.07 2.02 7.93
N GLY A 84 -15.11 2.42 8.78
CA GLY A 84 -13.70 2.15 8.58
C GLY A 84 -13.19 2.66 7.23
N LEU A 85 -13.90 3.59 6.59
CA LEU A 85 -13.55 4.13 5.28
C LEU A 85 -12.53 5.26 5.47
N TYR A 86 -11.41 5.15 4.78
CA TYR A 86 -10.31 6.11 4.78
C TYR A 86 -10.07 6.63 3.39
N GLU A 87 -9.74 7.90 3.29
CA GLU A 87 -9.42 8.61 2.06
C GLU A 87 -8.11 9.38 2.21
N LEU A 88 -7.31 9.47 1.15
CA LEU A 88 -6.15 10.37 1.14
C LEU A 88 -6.60 11.83 1.22
N THR A 89 -5.91 12.62 2.04
CA THR A 89 -6.04 14.07 1.96
C THR A 89 -5.29 14.59 0.74
N HIS A 90 -5.43 15.88 0.42
CA HIS A 90 -4.62 16.52 -0.62
C HIS A 90 -3.11 16.28 -0.39
N ARG A 91 -2.65 16.47 0.86
CA ARG A 91 -1.27 16.18 1.26
C ARG A 91 -0.91 14.71 1.07
N GLY A 92 -1.83 13.79 1.37
CA GLY A 92 -1.64 12.36 1.14
C GLY A 92 -1.45 12.02 -0.33
N VAL A 93 -2.19 12.69 -1.23
CA VAL A 93 -2.03 12.55 -2.68
C VAL A 93 -0.66 13.03 -3.13
N ASP A 94 -0.20 14.20 -2.68
CA ASP A 94 1.14 14.70 -3.03
C ASP A 94 2.24 13.69 -2.63
N VAL A 95 2.12 13.11 -1.44
CA VAL A 95 3.06 12.07 -0.97
C VAL A 95 2.96 10.81 -1.85
N ALA A 96 1.76 10.39 -2.24
CA ALA A 96 1.56 9.24 -3.11
C ALA A 96 2.23 9.41 -4.48
N GLU A 97 2.15 10.61 -5.06
CA GLU A 97 2.79 10.93 -6.34
C GLU A 97 4.32 10.85 -6.25
N ILE A 98 4.92 11.37 -5.17
CA ILE A 98 6.37 11.27 -4.93
C ILE A 98 6.79 9.79 -4.81
N ILE A 99 6.01 8.97 -4.09
CA ILE A 99 6.28 7.53 -3.97
C ILE A 99 6.21 6.84 -5.35
N SER A 100 5.18 7.17 -6.13
CA SER A 100 4.98 6.60 -7.47
C SER A 100 6.15 6.92 -8.41
N GLN A 101 6.58 8.19 -8.46
CA GLN A 101 7.72 8.63 -9.27
C GLN A 101 9.01 7.88 -8.89
N ARG A 102 9.31 7.74 -7.59
CA ARG A 102 10.47 6.99 -7.12
C ARG A 102 10.45 5.52 -7.52
N ASN A 103 9.28 4.90 -7.53
CA ASN A 103 9.14 3.50 -7.97
C ASN A 103 9.35 3.36 -9.47
N ILE A 104 8.94 4.35 -10.27
CA ILE A 104 9.21 4.39 -11.71
C ILE A 104 10.72 4.55 -11.95
N ASP A 105 11.39 5.49 -11.29
CA ASP A 105 12.83 5.74 -11.45
C ASP A 105 13.68 4.51 -11.08
N THR A 106 13.28 3.80 -10.01
CA THR A 106 13.96 2.56 -9.58
C THR A 106 13.78 1.43 -10.61
N ASN A 107 12.62 1.35 -11.27
CA ASN A 107 12.36 0.38 -12.32
C ASN A 107 13.01 0.76 -13.66
N HIS A 108 13.08 2.05 -14.00
CA HIS A 108 13.78 2.54 -15.18
C HIS A 108 15.30 2.33 -15.06
N GLY A 109 15.88 2.56 -13.88
CA GLY A 109 17.30 2.26 -13.62
C GLY A 109 17.66 0.78 -13.78
N ARG A 110 16.72 -0.14 -13.47
CA ARG A 110 16.92 -1.59 -13.70
C ARG A 110 16.76 -2.02 -15.16
N LEU A 111 15.98 -1.29 -15.96
CA LEU A 111 15.80 -1.58 -17.38
C LEU A 111 17.02 -1.17 -18.21
N HIS A 112 17.66 -0.03 -17.90
CA HIS A 112 18.92 0.36 -18.55
C HIS A 112 20.08 -0.56 -18.15
N ALA A 113 20.14 -1.03 -16.90
CA ALA A 113 21.16 -1.98 -16.47
C ALA A 113 21.06 -3.37 -17.12
N ARG A 114 19.92 -3.75 -17.72
CA ARG A 114 19.77 -5.03 -18.48
C ARG A 114 20.13 -4.89 -19.95
N ALA A 115 20.09 -3.68 -20.52
CA ALA A 115 20.45 -3.45 -21.92
C ALA A 115 21.96 -3.46 -22.14
N ASP A 116 22.76 -2.98 -21.17
CA ASP A 116 24.22 -2.95 -21.28
C ASP A 116 24.89 -4.34 -21.11
N ILE A 117 24.19 -5.33 -20.56
CA ILE A 117 24.75 -6.68 -20.34
C ILE A 117 24.54 -7.58 -21.56
N SER A 118 23.61 -7.26 -22.47
CA SER A 118 23.36 -8.06 -23.68
C SER A 118 24.30 -7.75 -24.85
N GLU A 119 25.03 -6.63 -24.85
CA GLU A 119 26.03 -6.32 -25.89
C GLU A 119 27.43 -6.87 -25.59
N ALA A 120 27.70 -7.34 -24.37
CA ALA A 120 29.01 -7.88 -23.99
C ALA A 120 29.23 -9.38 -24.34
N TYR A 121 28.22 -10.08 -24.90
CA TYR A 121 28.27 -11.53 -25.19
C TYR A 121 27.86 -11.93 -26.61
N SER A 122 27.94 -11.01 -27.58
CA SER A 122 27.77 -11.32 -29.03
C SER A 122 29.04 -11.04 -29.83
N SER A 123 30.20 -11.40 -29.28
CA SER A 123 31.48 -11.35 -29.98
C SER A 123 32.27 -12.62 -29.72
N GLU A 124 31.73 -13.76 -30.17
CA GLU A 124 32.51 -14.96 -30.50
C GLU A 124 31.99 -15.55 -31.82
#